data_AF-A0A1B9N1K5-F1
#
_entry.id   AF-A0A1B9N1K5-F1
#
_cell.length_a   1.000
_cell.length_b   1.000
_cell.length_c   1.000
_cell.angle_alpha   90.00
_cell.angle_beta   90.00
_cell.angle_gamma   90.00
#
_symmetry.space_group_name_H-M   'P 1'
#
loop_
_entity.id
_entity.type
_entity.pdbx_description
1 polymer ?
#
loop_
_entity_poly.entity_id
_entity_poly.type
_entity_poly.pdbx_seq_one_letter_code
_entity_poly.pdbx_strand_id
1 'polypeptide(L)'
;MIKVIRKTTVIKIHKKTKLTPYHRQEIWRLCHKKIIVIDLAKCFMVGGSTIYNVLKKAQLKLFVPLTSKNASCKTISYLIKL
;
A
#
# COMPACT_ATOMS: atom_id res chain seq x y z
N MET A 1 -17.05 -22.24 24.87
CA MET A 1 -15.78 -21.49 24.81
C MET A 1 -14.95 -21.99 23.63
N ILE A 2 -15.07 -21.37 22.44
CA ILE A 2 -14.34 -21.83 21.24
C ILE A 2 -13.01 -21.08 21.15
N LYS A 3 -11.91 -21.79 21.41
CA LYS A 3 -10.54 -21.28 21.29
C LYS A 3 -10.19 -21.28 19.79
N VAL A 4 -10.44 -20.17 19.10
CA VAL A 4 -10.04 -19.99 17.70
C VAL A 4 -8.51 -19.86 17.66
N ILE A 5 -7.82 -20.97 17.40
CA ILE A 5 -6.38 -21.00 17.17
C ILE A 5 -6.13 -20.32 15.81
N ARG A 6 -5.78 -19.04 15.83
CA ARG A 6 -5.18 -18.38 14.67
C ARG A 6 -3.81 -19.03 14.46
N LYS A 7 -3.71 -19.95 13.49
CA LYS A 7 -2.40 -20.35 12.94
C LYS A 7 -1.79 -19.11 12.29
N THR A 8 -0.95 -18.40 13.02
CA THR A 8 -0.11 -17.33 12.48
C THR A 8 0.98 -17.99 11.66
N THR A 9 0.68 -18.38 10.42
CA THR A 9 1.72 -18.64 9.43
C THR A 9 2.53 -17.36 9.29
N VAL A 10 3.78 -17.39 9.76
CA VAL A 10 4.76 -16.34 9.51
C VAL A 10 4.99 -16.35 8.00
N ILE A 11 4.23 -15.52 7.29
CA ILE A 11 4.37 -15.34 5.85
C ILE A 11 5.76 -14.73 5.68
N LYS A 12 6.74 -15.52 5.25
CA LYS A 12 8.09 -15.06 4.91
C LYS A 12 7.98 -14.23 3.64
N ILE A 13 7.57 -12.97 3.79
CA ILE A 13 7.37 -12.04 2.69
C ILE A 13 8.75 -11.77 2.09
N HIS A 14 8.95 -12.23 0.86
CA HIS A 14 10.15 -11.90 0.10
C HIS A 14 10.25 -10.38 -0.04
N LYS A 15 11.43 -9.79 0.24
CA LYS A 15 11.69 -8.33 0.16
C LYS A 15 11.39 -7.68 -1.21
N LYS A 16 10.97 -8.45 -2.22
CA LYS A 16 10.74 -8.04 -3.61
C LYS A 16 9.29 -8.17 -4.11
N THR A 17 8.31 -8.53 -3.28
CA THR A 17 6.89 -8.43 -3.68
C THR A 17 6.44 -6.96 -3.62
N LYS A 18 6.96 -6.14 -4.54
CA LYS A 18 6.61 -4.71 -4.61
C LYS A 18 5.16 -4.61 -5.09
N LEU A 19 4.24 -4.23 -4.19
CA LEU A 19 2.94 -3.73 -4.63
C LEU A 19 3.16 -2.59 -5.62
N THR A 20 2.66 -2.79 -6.83
CA THR A 20 2.64 -1.78 -7.89
C THR A 20 1.81 -0.57 -7.43
N PRO A 21 2.05 0.63 -7.96
CA PRO A 21 1.21 1.80 -7.67
C PRO A 21 -0.28 1.52 -7.90
N TYR A 22 -0.60 0.74 -8.93
CA TYR A 22 -1.95 0.28 -9.23
C TYR A 22 -2.56 -0.55 -8.09
N HIS A 23 -1.85 -1.57 -7.58
CA HIS A 23 -2.33 -2.35 -6.45
C HIS A 23 -2.58 -1.50 -5.21
N ARG A 24 -1.77 -0.45 -4.98
CA ARG A 24 -1.96 0.47 -3.84
C ARG A 24 -3.23 1.31 -3.98
N GLN A 25 -3.55 1.76 -5.18
CA GLN A 25 -4.80 2.47 -5.47
C GLN A 25 -6.01 1.56 -5.31
N GLU A 26 -5.92 0.32 -5.79
CA GLU A 26 -6.98 -0.66 -5.66
C GLU A 26 -7.24 -1.02 -4.17
N ILE A 27 -6.20 -1.23 -3.37
CA ILE A 27 -6.32 -1.41 -1.91
C ILE A 27 -7.04 -0.23 -1.26
N TRP A 28 -6.70 1.01 -1.65
CA TRP A 28 -7.35 2.20 -1.13
C TRP A 28 -8.84 2.25 -1.47
N ARG A 29 -9.19 1.96 -2.74
CA ARG A 29 -10.59 1.90 -3.20
C ARG A 29 -11.39 0.82 -2.46
N LEU A 30 -10.81 -0.37 -2.30
CA LEU A 30 -11.44 -1.48 -1.60
C LEU A 30 -11.59 -1.22 -0.09
N CYS A 31 -10.63 -0.54 0.53
CA CYS A 31 -10.74 -0.11 1.93
C CYS A 31 -11.91 0.88 2.13
N HIS A 32 -12.11 1.82 1.18
CA HIS A 32 -13.27 2.72 1.21
C HIS A 32 -14.61 1.99 1.07
N LYS A 33 -14.63 0.84 0.39
CA LYS A 33 -15.80 -0.06 0.30
C LYS A 33 -16.02 -0.92 1.55
N LYS A 34 -15.35 -0.62 2.66
CA LYS A 34 -15.43 -1.33 3.95
C LYS A 34 -14.97 -2.79 3.92
N ILE A 35 -14.08 -3.16 2.99
CA ILE A 35 -13.46 -4.49 3.00
C ILE A 35 -12.46 -4.60 4.15
N ILE A 36 -12.46 -5.74 4.84
CA ILE A 36 -11.62 -5.98 6.02
C ILE A 36 -10.15 -6.14 5.60
N VAL A 37 -9.24 -5.58 6.39
CA VAL A 37 -7.78 -5.63 6.16
C VAL A 37 -7.24 -7.06 5.99
N ILE A 38 -7.83 -8.03 6.69
CA ILE A 38 -7.45 -9.45 6.60
C ILE A 38 -7.74 -10.02 5.21
N ASP A 39 -8.88 -9.66 4.61
CA ASP A 39 -9.26 -10.13 3.29
C ASP A 39 -8.44 -9.44 2.20
N LEU A 40 -8.10 -8.16 2.39
CA LEU A 40 -7.13 -7.45 1.54
C LEU A 40 -5.75 -8.12 1.58
N ALA A 41 -5.26 -8.46 2.77
CA ALA A 41 -3.97 -9.15 2.93
C ALA A 41 -3.94 -10.49 2.18
N LYS A 42 -5.03 -11.26 2.24
CA LYS A 42 -5.18 -12.52 1.48
C LYS A 42 -5.24 -12.27 -0.03
N CYS A 43 -6.06 -11.33 -0.48
CA CYS A 43 -6.26 -11.01 -1.91
C CYS A 43 -4.97 -10.56 -2.59
N PHE A 44 -4.17 -9.74 -1.91
CA PHE A 44 -2.90 -9.23 -2.44
C PHE A 44 -1.68 -10.08 -2.05
N MET A 45 -1.90 -11.24 -1.40
CA MET A 45 -0.85 -12.14 -0.92
C MET A 45 0.25 -11.42 -0.12
N VAL A 46 -0.16 -10.48 0.73
CA VAL A 46 0.75 -9.66 1.54
C VAL A 46 0.42 -9.76 3.03
N GLY A 47 1.37 -9.37 3.87
CA GLY A 47 1.12 -9.26 5.30
C GLY A 47 0.18 -8.09 5.62
N GLY A 48 -0.58 -8.21 6.71
CA GLY A 48 -1.44 -7.12 7.18
C GLY A 48 -0.67 -5.83 7.48
N SER A 49 0.56 -5.94 7.99
CA SER A 49 1.46 -4.79 8.21
C SER A 49 1.75 -4.01 6.93
N THR A 50 1.86 -4.71 5.79
CA THR A 50 2.03 -4.08 4.47
C THR A 50 0.78 -3.30 4.06
N ILE A 51 -0.41 -3.86 4.27
CA ILE A 51 -1.68 -3.17 3.99
C ILE A 51 -1.79 -1.90 4.82
N TYR A 52 -1.53 -1.94 6.14
CA TYR A 52 -1.55 -0.74 6.98
C TYR A 52 -0.56 0.33 6.53
N ASN A 53 0.66 -0.06 6.14
CA ASN A 53 1.64 0.88 5.58
C ASN A 53 1.19 1.49 4.25
N VAL A 54 0.54 0.72 3.38
CA VAL A 54 -0.03 1.21 2.13
C VAL A 54 -1.17 2.18 2.41
N LEU A 55 -2.09 1.85 3.32
CA LEU A 55 -3.20 2.73 3.72
C LEU A 55 -2.69 4.05 4.32
N LYS A 56 -1.70 4.00 5.20
CA LYS A 56 -1.05 5.20 5.78
C LYS A 56 -0.45 6.11 4.70
N LYS A 57 0.17 5.53 3.67
CA LYS A 57 0.72 6.30 2.53
C LYS A 57 -0.37 6.79 1.56
N ALA A 58 -1.41 6.00 1.37
CA ALA A 58 -2.56 6.34 0.52
C ALA A 58 -3.36 7.52 1.08
N GLN A 59 -3.49 7.64 2.41
CA GLN A 59 -4.07 8.82 3.06
C GLN A 59 -3.32 10.11 2.67
N LEU A 60 -2.01 10.03 2.50
CA LEU A 60 -1.18 11.15 2.04
C LEU A 60 -1.17 11.33 0.50
N LYS A 61 -2.01 10.58 -0.23
CA LYS A 61 -2.04 10.49 -1.70
C LYS A 61 -0.71 10.04 -2.33
N LEU A 62 0.15 9.37 -1.56
CA LEU A 62 1.47 8.89 -2.00
C LEU A 62 1.38 7.46 -2.55
N PHE A 63 0.79 7.32 -3.74
CA PHE A 63 0.66 6.03 -4.43
C PHE A 63 1.92 5.63 -5.21
N VAL A 64 2.68 6.61 -5.67
CA VAL A 64 3.94 6.45 -6.41
C VAL A 64 5.12 6.50 -5.41
N PRO A 65 6.21 5.75 -5.62
CA PRO A 65 7.42 5.93 -4.84
C PRO A 65 7.88 7.39 -4.87
N LEU A 66 8.21 7.97 -3.71
CA LEU A 66 9.04 9.17 -3.68
C LEU A 66 10.42 8.79 -4.21
N THR A 67 10.63 8.99 -5.51
CA THR A 67 11.98 9.09 -6.06
C THR A 67 12.37 10.57 -5.97
N SER A 68 13.63 10.86 -5.63
CA SER A 68 14.17 12.23 -5.62
C SER A 68 13.89 12.99 -6.93
N LYS A 69 13.77 12.24 -8.03
CA LYS A 69 13.42 12.74 -9.37
C LYS A 69 11.99 13.27 -9.49
N ASN A 70 11.01 12.66 -8.80
CA ASN A 70 9.61 13.13 -8.84
C ASN A 70 9.40 14.45 -8.05
N ALA A 71 10.29 14.75 -7.10
CA ALA A 71 10.25 16.01 -6.35
C ALA A 71 10.85 17.17 -7.16
N SER A 72 11.95 16.97 -7.89
CA SER A 72 12.59 18.04 -8.67
C SER A 72 11.82 18.43 -9.93
N CYS A 73 11.12 17.49 -10.59
CA CYS A 73 10.33 17.80 -11.78
C CYS A 73 9.16 18.75 -11.51
N LYS A 74 8.62 18.76 -10.28
CA LYS A 74 7.61 19.76 -9.88
C LYS A 74 8.21 21.16 -9.86
N THR A 75 9.36 21.35 -9.22
CA THR A 75 10.07 22.63 -9.18
C THR A 75 10.40 23.15 -10.58
N ILE A 76 10.89 22.27 -11.47
CA ILE A 76 11.21 22.63 -12.86
C ILE A 76 9.95 23.08 -13.63
N SER A 77 8.80 22.43 -13.44
CA SER A 77 7.55 22.84 -14.11
C SER A 77 7.04 24.22 -13.65
N TYR A 78 7.29 24.62 -12.40
CA TYR A 78 6.97 25.98 -11.94
C TYR A 78 7.92 27.04 -12.50
N LEU A 79 9.19 26.67 -12.73
CA LEU A 79 10.21 27.59 -13.27
C LEU A 79 10.10 27.78 -14.79
N ILE A 80 9.64 26.76 -15.53
CA ILE A 80 9.43 26.85 -16.99
C ILE A 80 8.13 27.61 -17.36
N LYS A 81 7.27 27.89 -16.37
CA LYS A 81 5.99 28.60 -16.58
C LYS A 81 6.06 30.10 -16.26
N LEU A 82 7.26 30.64 -16.10
CA LEU A 82 7.57 32.07 -15.99
C LEU A 82 8.15 32.55 -17.32
#